data_AF-A0A536G373-F1
#
_entry.id   AF-A0A536G373-F1
#
_cell.length_a   1.000
_cell.length_b   1.000
_cell.length_c   1.000
_cell.angle_alpha   90.00
_cell.angle_beta   90.00
_cell.angle_gamma   90.00
#
_symmetry.space_group_name_H-M   'P 1'
#
loop_
_entity.id
_entity.type
_entity.pdbx_description
1 polymer ?
#
loop_
_entity_poly.entity_id
_entity_poly.type
_entity_poly.pdbx_seq_one_letter_code
_entity_poly.pdbx_strand_id
1 'polypeptide(L)'
;MEESETLGQRIRRLRIQQGLSLAKVVRDDVSRAFLNQVEMGKARPSIRVLRIIAERLGTEVEYLLEGQQAGIERELALEKGRVLLAHGEPKRALIALRPAVASYDWPLGTDARLAQAEAYVALGRKDDAAAILAQERNLIELHNDHHRRERMRTIERGEHFVFTGDVVDLHLRMADRAQRAGNPYDELEHYRAARVLLEAGAEGPPIGPKET
;
A
#
# COMPACT_ATOMS: atom_id res chain seq x y z
N MET A 1 4.24 -26.70 15.73
CA MET A 1 4.95 -25.42 15.91
C MET A 1 5.52 -25.10 14.56
N GLU A 2 4.94 -24.16 13.82
CA GLU A 2 5.55 -23.72 12.56
C GLU A 2 6.82 -22.96 12.92
N GLU A 3 7.98 -23.55 12.64
CA GLU A 3 9.26 -22.86 12.73
C GLU A 3 9.25 -21.72 11.71
N SER A 4 9.11 -20.49 12.19
CA SER A 4 9.20 -19.32 11.34
C SER A 4 10.58 -19.28 10.70
N GLU A 5 10.61 -19.10 9.37
CA GLU A 5 11.85 -18.96 8.61
C GLU A 5 12.72 -17.88 9.26
N THR A 6 14.01 -18.13 9.45
CA THR A 6 14.94 -17.11 9.95
C THR A 6 15.29 -16.12 8.85
N LEU A 7 15.79 -14.92 9.21
CA LEU A 7 16.28 -13.93 8.25
C LEU A 7 17.29 -14.51 7.25
N GLY A 8 18.23 -15.34 7.74
CA GLY A 8 19.23 -15.99 6.89
C GLY A 8 18.62 -16.95 5.88
N GLN A 9 17.64 -17.75 6.32
CA GLN A 9 16.91 -18.66 5.45
C GLN A 9 16.10 -17.90 4.37
N ARG A 10 15.45 -16.78 4.74
CA ARG A 10 14.75 -15.90 3.79
C ARG A 10 15.66 -15.35 2.70
N ILE A 11 16.79 -14.77 3.10
CA ILE A 11 17.79 -14.23 2.18
C ILE A 11 18.26 -15.33 1.21
N ARG A 12 18.57 -16.52 1.74
CA ARG A 12 19.00 -17.67 0.94
C ARG A 12 17.94 -18.10 -0.05
N ARG A 13 16.68 -18.22 0.39
CA ARG A 13 15.56 -18.64 -0.45
C ARG A 13 15.33 -17.66 -1.61
N LEU A 14 15.21 -16.36 -1.32
CA LEU A 14 15.03 -15.33 -2.36
C LEU A 14 16.18 -15.33 -3.37
N ARG A 15 17.43 -15.44 -2.87
CA ARG A 15 18.62 -15.52 -3.72
C ARG A 15 18.55 -16.71 -4.69
N ILE A 16 18.16 -17.89 -4.19
CA ILE A 16 18.05 -19.11 -5.00
C ILE A 16 16.91 -18.99 -6.02
N GLN A 17 15.75 -18.46 -5.61
CA GLN A 17 14.60 -18.24 -6.50
C GLN A 17 14.93 -17.34 -7.69
N GLN A 18 15.83 -16.37 -7.50
CA GLN A 18 16.29 -15.47 -8.56
C GLN A 18 17.53 -15.97 -9.32
N GLY A 19 18.02 -17.19 -9.02
CA GLY A 19 19.22 -17.74 -9.65
C GLY A 19 20.51 -16.95 -9.35
N LEU A 20 20.53 -16.17 -8.28
CA LEU A 20 21.66 -15.29 -7.95
C LEU A 20 22.74 -16.05 -7.16
N SER A 21 24.00 -15.83 -7.51
CA SER A 21 25.13 -16.29 -6.70
C SER A 21 25.36 -15.33 -5.52
N LEU A 22 26.04 -15.82 -4.47
CA LEU A 22 26.44 -14.96 -3.35
C LEU A 22 27.22 -13.72 -3.83
N ALA A 23 28.13 -13.89 -4.81
CA ALA A 23 28.89 -12.78 -5.41
C ALA A 23 27.97 -11.71 -6.01
N LYS A 24 26.91 -12.15 -6.68
CA LYS A 24 25.98 -11.26 -7.39
C LYS A 24 25.15 -10.41 -6.42
N VAL A 25 24.84 -10.95 -5.24
CA VAL A 25 24.11 -10.25 -4.17
C VAL A 25 25.01 -9.30 -3.38
N VAL A 26 26.30 -9.59 -3.17
CA VAL A 26 27.15 -8.71 -2.33
C VAL A 26 28.06 -7.73 -3.07
N ARG A 27 28.41 -8.00 -4.34
CA ARG A 27 29.35 -7.18 -5.12
C ARG A 27 30.54 -6.69 -4.26
N ASP A 28 30.79 -5.37 -4.21
CA ASP A 28 31.93 -4.77 -3.54
C ASP A 28 31.62 -4.25 -2.12
N ASP A 29 30.34 -4.14 -1.76
CA ASP A 29 29.91 -3.54 -0.47
C ASP A 29 30.06 -4.50 0.72
N VAL A 30 29.99 -5.80 0.45
CA VAL A 30 29.92 -6.86 1.45
C VAL A 30 30.72 -8.06 0.94
N SER A 31 31.38 -8.82 1.82
CA SER A 31 32.10 -10.01 1.39
C SER A 31 31.15 -11.19 1.15
N ARG A 32 31.49 -12.05 0.18
CA ARG A 32 30.78 -13.32 -0.06
C ARG A 32 30.70 -14.20 1.20
N ALA A 33 31.79 -14.23 1.96
CA ALA A 33 31.88 -15.00 3.19
C ALA A 33 30.89 -14.48 4.25
N PHE A 34 30.75 -13.16 4.36
CA PHE A 34 29.78 -12.54 5.27
C PHE A 34 28.34 -12.90 4.91
N LEU A 35 27.93 -12.77 3.63
CA LEU A 35 26.57 -13.16 3.22
C LEU A 35 26.30 -14.65 3.47
N ASN A 36 27.28 -15.52 3.24
CA ASN A 36 27.14 -16.94 3.57
C ASN A 36 26.93 -17.15 5.09
N GLN A 37 27.66 -16.43 5.94
CA GLN A 37 27.45 -16.50 7.39
C GLN A 37 26.08 -15.97 7.80
N VAL A 38 25.58 -14.90 7.16
CA VAL A 38 24.22 -14.38 7.37
C VAL A 38 23.17 -15.43 6.97
N GLU A 39 23.30 -16.05 5.80
CA GLU A 39 22.37 -17.09 5.33
C GLU A 39 22.32 -18.32 6.25
N MET A 40 23.44 -18.62 6.93
CA MET A 40 23.53 -19.70 7.91
C MET A 40 23.08 -19.29 9.32
N GLY A 41 22.62 -18.05 9.52
CA GLY A 41 22.25 -17.50 10.83
C GLY A 41 23.44 -17.27 11.78
N LYS A 42 24.68 -17.30 11.27
CA LYS A 42 25.92 -17.17 12.04
C LYS A 42 26.43 -15.72 12.16
N ALA A 43 25.87 -14.80 11.39
CA ALA A 43 26.20 -13.38 11.43
C ALA A 43 24.92 -12.53 11.39
N ARG A 44 24.92 -11.40 12.13
CA ARG A 44 23.85 -10.41 12.08
C ARG A 44 24.28 -9.22 11.20
N PRO A 45 23.60 -8.97 10.07
CA PRO A 45 23.87 -7.81 9.24
C PRO A 45 23.40 -6.52 9.93
N SER A 46 24.07 -5.40 9.64
CA SER A 46 23.55 -4.08 10.00
C SER A 46 22.37 -3.70 9.09
N ILE A 47 21.56 -2.73 9.51
CA ILE A 47 20.45 -2.21 8.67
C ILE A 47 20.96 -1.69 7.32
N ARG A 48 22.15 -1.06 7.27
CA ARG A 48 22.77 -0.61 6.02
C ARG A 48 23.02 -1.78 5.06
N VAL A 49 23.57 -2.88 5.58
CA VAL A 49 23.83 -4.09 4.78
C VAL A 49 22.53 -4.76 4.36
N LEU A 50 21.51 -4.79 5.23
CA LEU A 50 20.20 -5.32 4.88
C LEU A 50 19.54 -4.55 3.74
N ARG A 51 19.62 -3.21 3.71
CA ARG A 51 19.10 -2.42 2.57
C ARG A 51 19.74 -2.82 1.24
N ILE A 52 21.06 -2.99 1.21
CA ILE A 52 21.80 -3.40 0.01
C ILE A 52 21.36 -4.80 -0.44
N ILE A 53 21.21 -5.74 0.51
CA ILE A 53 20.75 -7.09 0.21
C ILE A 53 19.31 -7.07 -0.30
N ALA A 54 18.42 -6.30 0.35
CA ALA A 54 17.02 -6.19 0.00
C ALA A 54 16.81 -5.62 -1.41
N GLU A 55 17.49 -4.51 -1.73
CA GLU A 55 17.48 -3.89 -3.06
C GLU A 55 17.89 -4.89 -4.15
N ARG A 56 18.96 -5.66 -3.93
CA ARG A 56 19.48 -6.62 -4.92
C ARG A 56 18.65 -7.88 -5.05
N LEU A 57 17.91 -8.23 -4.01
CA LEU A 57 16.94 -9.31 -4.01
C LEU A 57 15.53 -8.81 -4.41
N GLY A 58 15.37 -7.53 -4.78
CA GLY A 58 14.07 -6.97 -5.16
C GLY A 58 13.00 -7.10 -4.07
N THR A 59 13.37 -6.88 -2.81
CA THR A 59 12.50 -6.99 -1.63
C THR A 59 12.73 -5.83 -0.66
N GLU A 60 11.90 -5.73 0.37
CA GLU A 60 12.03 -4.77 1.47
C GLU A 60 12.84 -5.35 2.65
N VAL A 61 13.43 -4.48 3.46
CA VAL A 61 14.21 -4.87 4.65
C VAL A 61 13.29 -5.51 5.69
N GLU A 62 12.08 -4.99 5.79
CA GLU A 62 11.00 -5.42 6.67
C GLU A 62 10.66 -6.89 6.39
N TYR A 63 10.52 -7.27 5.11
CA TYR A 63 10.33 -8.67 4.73
C TYR A 63 11.49 -9.57 5.18
N LEU A 64 12.73 -9.13 5.01
CA LEU A 64 13.90 -9.91 5.44
C LEU A 64 13.91 -10.11 6.97
N LEU A 65 13.54 -9.08 7.74
CA LEU A 65 13.51 -9.11 9.20
C LEU A 65 12.35 -9.94 9.76
N GLU A 66 11.15 -9.76 9.23
CA GLU A 66 9.91 -10.23 9.86
C GLU A 66 9.32 -11.47 9.15
N GLY A 67 9.64 -11.68 7.89
CA GLY A 67 9.18 -12.83 7.10
C GLY A 67 7.74 -12.80 6.66
N GLN A 68 7.06 -11.74 7.03
CA GLN A 68 5.80 -11.33 6.46
C GLN A 68 6.13 -10.19 5.51
N GLN A 69 5.53 -10.16 4.32
CA GLN A 69 5.45 -8.90 3.58
C GLN A 69 4.49 -8.04 4.39
N ALA A 70 4.98 -7.44 5.48
CA ALA A 70 4.19 -6.59 6.34
C ALA A 70 3.48 -5.52 5.50
N GLY A 71 4.13 -5.04 4.43
CA GLY A 71 3.50 -4.22 3.37
C GLY A 71 2.23 -4.86 2.80
N ILE A 72 2.32 -6.02 2.13
CA ILE A 72 1.17 -6.65 1.45
C ILE A 72 0.01 -6.96 2.42
N GLU A 73 0.28 -7.46 3.62
CA GLU A 73 -0.81 -7.74 4.58
C GLU A 73 -1.55 -6.46 5.00
N ARG A 74 -0.80 -5.38 5.24
CA ARG A 74 -1.36 -4.07 5.59
C ARG A 74 -2.07 -3.41 4.41
N GLU A 75 -1.53 -3.54 3.20
CA GLU A 75 -2.17 -3.07 1.96
C GLU A 75 -3.48 -3.82 1.71
N LEU A 76 -3.47 -5.15 1.83
CA LEU A 76 -4.66 -5.97 1.71
C LEU A 76 -5.71 -5.60 2.77
N ALA A 77 -5.28 -5.35 4.01
CA ALA A 77 -6.17 -4.88 5.08
C ALA A 77 -6.81 -3.52 4.75
N LEU A 78 -6.03 -2.58 4.21
CA LEU A 78 -6.52 -1.28 3.74
C LEU A 78 -7.57 -1.43 2.65
N GLU A 79 -7.25 -2.16 1.58
CA GLU A 79 -8.16 -2.30 0.42
C GLU A 79 -9.42 -3.08 0.78
N LYS A 80 -9.29 -4.14 1.58
CA LYS A 80 -10.46 -4.86 2.12
C LYS A 80 -11.36 -3.95 2.94
N GLY A 81 -10.77 -3.07 3.76
CA GLY A 81 -11.50 -2.06 4.52
C GLY A 81 -12.27 -1.09 3.64
N ARG A 82 -11.62 -0.55 2.61
CA ARG A 82 -12.23 0.38 1.63
C ARG A 82 -13.39 -0.25 0.87
N VAL A 83 -13.23 -1.50 0.41
CA VAL A 83 -14.29 -2.26 -0.26
C VAL A 83 -15.49 -2.47 0.67
N LEU A 84 -15.25 -2.85 1.92
CA LEU A 84 -16.32 -3.02 2.91
C LEU A 84 -17.07 -1.70 3.19
N LEU A 85 -16.37 -0.56 3.20
CA LEU A 85 -17.02 0.77 3.33
C LEU A 85 -17.89 1.09 2.11
N ALA A 86 -17.40 0.83 0.91
CA ALA A 86 -18.17 1.03 -0.32
C ALA A 86 -19.45 0.18 -0.35
N HIS A 87 -19.44 -0.99 0.29
CA HIS A 87 -20.61 -1.85 0.47
C HIS A 87 -21.51 -1.47 1.66
N GLY A 88 -21.21 -0.39 2.38
CA GLY A 88 -22.01 0.05 3.53
C GLY A 88 -21.83 -0.84 4.77
N GLU A 89 -20.68 -1.50 4.92
CA GLU A 89 -20.37 -2.41 6.04
C GLU A 89 -19.31 -1.85 7.01
N PRO A 90 -19.52 -0.67 7.64
CA PRO A 90 -18.47 0.03 8.39
C PRO A 90 -17.96 -0.76 9.61
N LYS A 91 -18.79 -1.58 10.26
CA LYS A 91 -18.34 -2.43 11.38
C LYS A 91 -17.32 -3.49 10.92
N ARG A 92 -17.55 -4.10 9.75
CA ARG A 92 -16.64 -5.11 9.18
C ARG A 92 -15.38 -4.43 8.65
N ALA A 93 -15.51 -3.25 8.06
CA ALA A 93 -14.36 -2.43 7.65
C ALA A 93 -13.42 -2.14 8.83
N LEU A 94 -13.94 -1.70 9.99
CA LEU A 94 -13.13 -1.45 11.18
C LEU A 94 -12.33 -2.68 11.65
N ILE A 95 -12.89 -3.88 11.51
CA ILE A 95 -12.17 -5.12 11.85
C ILE A 95 -11.07 -5.40 10.81
N ALA A 96 -11.39 -5.27 9.53
CA ALA A 96 -10.45 -5.52 8.44
C ALA A 96 -9.26 -4.55 8.45
N LEU A 97 -9.49 -3.28 8.81
CA LEU A 97 -8.47 -2.23 8.81
C LEU A 97 -7.42 -2.34 9.93
N ARG A 98 -7.63 -3.19 10.96
CA ARG A 98 -6.76 -3.24 12.15
C ARG A 98 -5.26 -3.39 11.83
N PRO A 99 -4.82 -4.28 10.93
CA PRO A 99 -3.41 -4.42 10.59
C PRO A 99 -2.84 -3.14 9.96
N ALA A 100 -3.63 -2.45 9.14
CA ALA A 100 -3.21 -1.26 8.39
C ALA A 100 -3.16 0.01 9.27
N VAL A 101 -4.11 0.17 10.21
CA VAL A 101 -4.19 1.35 11.09
C VAL A 101 -2.97 1.49 12.00
N ALA A 102 -2.39 0.36 12.42
CA ALA A 102 -1.19 0.32 13.24
C ALA A 102 0.09 0.71 12.46
N SER A 103 0.00 0.85 11.14
CA SER A 103 1.13 1.22 10.30
C SER A 103 1.53 2.68 10.48
N TYR A 104 2.84 2.91 10.59
CA TYR A 104 3.44 4.25 10.49
C TYR A 104 3.89 4.59 9.07
N ASP A 105 3.78 3.64 8.14
CA ASP A 105 4.25 3.83 6.77
C ASP A 105 3.38 4.86 6.06
N TRP A 106 4.02 5.87 5.49
CA TRP A 106 3.36 6.82 4.61
C TRP A 106 3.35 6.26 3.18
N PRO A 107 2.22 6.29 2.46
CA PRO A 107 0.92 6.84 2.91
C PRO A 107 -0.02 5.84 3.56
N LEU A 108 0.32 4.55 3.59
CA LEU A 108 -0.59 3.46 3.96
C LEU A 108 -1.30 3.67 5.31
N GLY A 109 -0.56 4.03 6.35
CA GLY A 109 -1.11 4.20 7.69
C GLY A 109 -2.13 5.34 7.74
N THR A 110 -1.83 6.45 7.07
CA THR A 110 -2.76 7.57 6.94
C THR A 110 -4.01 7.17 6.19
N ASP A 111 -3.86 6.46 5.07
CA ASP A 111 -4.99 5.98 4.29
C ASP A 111 -5.90 5.03 5.08
N ALA A 112 -5.31 4.17 5.92
CA ALA A 112 -6.06 3.29 6.81
C ALA A 112 -6.79 4.05 7.91
N ARG A 113 -6.17 5.09 8.48
CA ARG A 113 -6.80 5.95 9.50
C ARG A 113 -7.90 6.83 8.91
N LEU A 114 -7.75 7.33 7.68
CA LEU A 114 -8.82 8.01 6.96
C LEU A 114 -10.01 7.06 6.69
N ALA A 115 -9.75 5.82 6.24
CA ALA A 115 -10.80 4.81 6.09
C ALA A 115 -11.47 4.46 7.43
N GLN A 116 -10.71 4.41 8.52
CA GLN A 116 -11.24 4.21 9.86
C GLN A 116 -12.16 5.36 10.30
N ALA A 117 -11.76 6.61 10.03
CA ALA A 117 -12.58 7.78 10.31
C ALA A 117 -13.87 7.77 9.49
N GLU A 118 -13.81 7.41 8.21
CA GLU A 118 -14.99 7.21 7.35
C GLU A 118 -15.95 6.16 7.94
N ALA A 119 -15.41 5.04 8.44
CA ALA A 119 -16.21 4.03 9.12
C ALA A 119 -16.90 4.57 10.38
N TYR A 120 -16.22 5.40 11.18
CA TYR A 120 -16.79 6.01 12.37
C TYR A 120 -17.88 7.04 12.04
N VAL A 121 -17.68 7.86 11.01
CA VAL A 121 -18.72 8.76 10.49
C VAL A 121 -19.97 7.97 10.10
N ALA A 122 -19.81 6.89 9.32
CA ALA A 122 -20.92 6.04 8.89
C ALA A 122 -21.65 5.36 10.06
N LEU A 123 -20.97 5.16 11.19
CA LEU A 123 -21.55 4.64 12.43
C LEU A 123 -22.15 5.71 13.36
N GLY A 124 -22.12 6.98 12.97
CA GLY A 124 -22.56 8.10 13.80
C GLY A 124 -21.59 8.47 14.93
N ARG A 125 -20.40 7.87 14.97
CA ARG A 125 -19.34 8.11 15.96
C ARG A 125 -18.45 9.27 15.53
N LYS A 126 -19.05 10.46 15.40
CA LYS A 126 -18.40 11.64 14.82
C LYS A 126 -17.20 12.14 15.63
N ASP A 127 -17.22 12.00 16.95
CA ASP A 127 -16.12 12.44 17.81
C ASP A 127 -14.85 11.58 17.61
N ASP A 128 -15.01 10.25 17.49
CA ASP A 128 -13.91 9.34 17.20
C ASP A 128 -13.30 9.61 15.82
N ALA A 129 -14.16 9.89 14.82
CA ALA A 129 -13.71 10.28 13.50
C ALA A 129 -12.92 11.60 13.55
N ALA A 130 -13.47 12.63 14.20
CA ALA A 130 -12.83 13.95 14.31
C ALA A 130 -11.45 13.88 14.98
N ALA A 131 -11.30 13.06 16.04
CA ALA A 131 -10.02 12.85 16.69
C ALA A 131 -8.96 12.27 15.74
N ILE A 132 -9.33 11.28 14.92
CA ILE A 132 -8.44 10.69 13.93
C ILE A 132 -8.07 11.71 12.85
N LEU A 133 -9.05 12.42 12.28
CA LEU A 133 -8.81 13.40 11.22
C LEU A 133 -7.92 14.55 11.70
N ALA A 134 -8.10 15.00 12.95
CA ALA A 134 -7.25 16.01 13.56
C ALA A 134 -5.78 15.55 13.69
N GLN A 135 -5.56 14.28 14.06
CA GLN A 135 -4.22 13.71 14.15
C GLN A 135 -3.54 13.61 12.77
N GLU A 136 -4.26 13.15 11.76
CA GLU A 136 -3.69 12.96 10.41
C GLU A 136 -3.46 14.25 9.64
N ARG A 137 -4.23 15.32 9.94
CA ARG A 137 -4.11 16.62 9.25
C ARG A 137 -2.67 17.12 9.17
N ASN A 138 -1.95 17.08 10.29
CA ASN A 138 -0.58 17.58 10.37
C ASN A 138 0.37 16.82 9.42
N LEU A 139 0.22 15.49 9.34
CA LEU A 139 1.06 14.65 8.50
C LEU A 139 0.74 14.85 7.01
N ILE A 140 -0.55 14.94 6.67
CA ILE A 140 -1.02 15.22 5.32
C ILE A 140 -0.56 16.61 4.83
N GLU A 141 -0.57 17.60 5.71
CA GLU A 141 -0.02 18.94 5.43
C GLU A 141 1.49 18.92 5.22
N LEU A 142 2.24 18.21 6.09
CA LEU A 142 3.69 18.04 5.99
C LEU A 142 4.12 17.45 4.64
N HIS A 143 3.38 16.44 4.15
CA HIS A 143 3.65 15.79 2.86
C HIS A 143 3.14 16.58 1.65
N ASN A 144 2.47 17.72 1.87
CA ASN A 144 1.85 18.52 0.82
C ASN A 144 0.93 17.71 -0.12
N ASP A 145 0.20 16.74 0.44
CA ASP A 145 -0.62 15.81 -0.34
C ASP A 145 -2.04 16.35 -0.58
N HIS A 146 -2.28 16.87 -1.78
CA HIS A 146 -3.59 17.41 -2.16
C HIS A 146 -4.69 16.35 -2.22
N HIS A 147 -4.37 15.11 -2.62
CA HIS A 147 -5.35 14.05 -2.76
C HIS A 147 -5.91 13.65 -1.39
N ARG A 148 -5.02 13.42 -0.42
CA ARG A 148 -5.41 13.04 0.95
C ARG A 148 -6.08 14.19 1.70
N ARG A 149 -5.68 15.44 1.44
CA ARG A 149 -6.41 16.62 1.95
C ARG A 149 -7.85 16.64 1.48
N GLU A 150 -8.11 16.37 0.21
CA GLU A 150 -9.48 16.36 -0.30
C GLU A 150 -10.30 15.18 0.21
N ARG A 151 -9.69 13.99 0.31
CA ARG A 151 -10.33 12.83 0.93
C ARG A 151 -10.73 13.12 2.38
N MET A 152 -9.83 13.68 3.18
CA MET A 152 -10.08 14.08 4.56
C MET A 152 -11.27 15.05 4.66
N ARG A 153 -11.31 16.11 3.84
CA ARG A 153 -12.43 17.07 3.81
C ARG A 153 -13.77 16.43 3.45
N THR A 154 -13.75 15.46 2.54
CA THR A 154 -14.95 14.71 2.15
C THR A 154 -15.50 13.94 3.34
N ILE A 155 -14.62 13.27 4.11
CA ILE A 155 -14.99 12.56 5.34
C ILE A 155 -15.52 13.53 6.40
N GLU A 156 -14.91 14.71 6.57
CA GLU A 156 -15.37 15.75 7.52
C GLU A 156 -16.81 16.22 7.23
N ARG A 157 -17.19 16.30 5.95
CA ARG A 157 -18.55 16.64 5.52
C ARG A 157 -19.55 15.49 5.71
N GLY A 158 -19.07 14.31 6.05
CA GLY A 158 -19.88 13.10 6.13
C GLY A 158 -20.24 12.52 4.77
N GLU A 159 -19.49 12.89 3.73
CA GLU A 159 -19.66 12.41 2.37
C GLU A 159 -18.74 11.21 2.11
N HIS A 160 -19.10 10.37 1.15
CA HIS A 160 -18.21 9.34 0.63
C HIS A 160 -17.34 9.89 -0.49
N PHE A 161 -16.07 9.51 -0.50
CA PHE A 161 -15.18 9.86 -1.59
C PHE A 161 -15.52 8.99 -2.80
N VAL A 162 -16.20 9.59 -3.78
CA VAL A 162 -16.58 8.95 -5.03
C VAL A 162 -15.91 9.68 -6.17
N PHE A 163 -15.29 8.92 -7.08
CA PHE A 163 -14.82 9.47 -8.33
C PHE A 163 -16.02 9.76 -9.24
N THR A 164 -16.12 10.99 -9.72
CA THR A 164 -17.17 11.42 -10.66
C THR A 164 -16.66 11.41 -12.09
N GLY A 165 -17.52 11.03 -13.05
CA GLY A 165 -17.20 10.99 -14.48
C GLY A 165 -16.91 9.58 -15.01
N ASP A 166 -16.24 9.52 -16.15
CA ASP A 166 -15.79 8.27 -16.75
C ASP A 166 -14.64 7.68 -15.93
N VAL A 167 -14.93 6.61 -15.20
CA VAL A 167 -13.99 5.92 -14.30
C VAL A 167 -12.86 5.23 -15.06
N VAL A 168 -13.08 4.83 -16.32
CA VAL A 168 -12.02 4.26 -17.17
C VAL A 168 -11.04 5.36 -17.54
N ASP A 169 -11.54 6.48 -18.07
CA ASP A 169 -10.72 7.64 -18.43
C ASP A 169 -9.94 8.19 -17.23
N LEU A 170 -10.57 8.20 -16.05
CA LEU A 170 -9.90 8.58 -14.81
C LEU A 170 -8.68 7.69 -14.53
N HIS A 171 -8.85 6.36 -14.54
CA HIS A 171 -7.74 5.44 -14.28
C HIS A 171 -6.65 5.55 -15.36
N LEU A 172 -7.01 5.75 -16.63
CA LEU A 172 -6.02 6.01 -17.68
C LEU A 172 -5.22 7.29 -17.42
N ARG A 173 -5.88 8.39 -17.04
CA ARG A 173 -5.18 9.64 -16.68
C ARG A 173 -4.29 9.49 -15.44
N MET A 174 -4.67 8.65 -14.49
CA MET A 174 -3.84 8.32 -13.34
C MET A 174 -2.63 7.48 -13.73
N ALA A 175 -2.79 6.50 -14.64
CA ALA A 175 -1.68 5.73 -15.20
C ALA A 175 -0.65 6.64 -15.91
N ASP A 176 -1.10 7.55 -16.77
CA ASP A 176 -0.23 8.52 -17.46
C ASP A 176 0.53 9.43 -16.49
N ARG A 177 -0.07 9.74 -15.33
CA ARG A 177 0.57 10.52 -14.29
C ARG A 177 1.64 9.70 -13.56
N ALA A 178 1.32 8.47 -13.20
CA ALA A 178 2.25 7.54 -12.55
C ALA A 178 3.45 7.24 -13.44
N GLN A 179 3.24 7.04 -14.74
CA GLN A 179 4.29 6.86 -15.74
C GLN A 179 5.25 8.07 -15.78
N ARG A 180 4.71 9.29 -15.85
CA ARG A 180 5.51 10.53 -15.84
C ARG A 180 6.28 10.71 -14.52
N ALA A 181 5.76 10.20 -13.42
CA ALA A 181 6.42 10.21 -12.12
C ALA A 181 7.42 9.06 -11.93
N GLY A 182 7.51 8.11 -12.87
CA GLY A 182 8.38 6.94 -12.78
C GLY A 182 7.93 5.92 -11.72
N ASN A 183 6.63 5.83 -11.44
CA ASN A 183 6.06 4.84 -10.52
C ASN A 183 5.38 3.68 -11.29
N PRO A 184 6.12 2.60 -11.62
CA PRO A 184 5.60 1.52 -12.46
C PRO A 184 4.55 0.65 -11.76
N TYR A 185 4.52 0.64 -10.43
CA TYR A 185 3.52 -0.12 -9.68
C TYR A 185 2.14 0.55 -9.75
N ASP A 186 2.06 1.84 -9.45
CA ASP A 186 0.83 2.63 -9.58
C ASP A 186 0.32 2.64 -11.03
N GLU A 187 1.24 2.77 -12.00
CA GLU A 187 0.92 2.72 -13.43
C GLU A 187 0.23 1.38 -13.80
N LEU A 188 0.83 0.25 -13.41
CA LEU A 188 0.27 -1.08 -13.65
C LEU A 188 -1.08 -1.28 -12.96
N GLU A 189 -1.23 -0.78 -11.73
CA GLU A 189 -2.49 -0.87 -10.98
C GLU A 189 -3.62 -0.16 -11.72
N HIS A 190 -3.39 1.07 -12.17
CA HIS A 190 -4.39 1.84 -12.88
C HIS A 190 -4.76 1.24 -14.23
N TYR A 191 -3.81 0.68 -14.98
CA TYR A 191 -4.13 -0.08 -16.20
C TYR A 191 -4.96 -1.33 -15.91
N ARG A 192 -4.65 -2.07 -14.84
CA ARG A 192 -5.45 -3.24 -14.42
C ARG A 192 -6.88 -2.83 -14.04
N ALA A 193 -7.04 -1.75 -13.30
CA ALA A 193 -8.35 -1.21 -12.93
C ALA A 193 -9.15 -0.79 -14.17
N ALA A 194 -8.56 -0.01 -15.08
CA ALA A 194 -9.19 0.39 -16.33
C ALA A 194 -9.64 -0.81 -17.17
N ARG A 195 -8.77 -1.84 -17.32
CA ARG A 195 -9.11 -3.08 -18.02
C ARG A 195 -10.30 -3.79 -17.38
N VAL A 196 -10.30 -3.96 -16.05
CA VAL A 196 -11.39 -4.64 -15.33
C VAL A 196 -12.71 -3.88 -15.48
N LEU A 197 -12.69 -2.54 -15.45
CA LEU A 197 -13.87 -1.71 -15.65
C LEU A 197 -14.43 -1.84 -17.08
N LEU A 198 -13.55 -1.86 -18.09
CA LEU A 198 -13.92 -2.12 -19.49
C LEU A 198 -14.53 -3.53 -19.67
N GLU A 199 -13.90 -4.56 -19.09
CA GLU A 199 -14.39 -5.95 -19.12
C GLU A 199 -15.75 -6.11 -18.41
N ALA A 200 -15.98 -5.34 -17.35
CA ALA A 200 -17.24 -5.33 -16.60
C ALA A 200 -18.37 -4.56 -17.31
N GLY A 201 -18.11 -3.91 -18.45
CA GLY A 201 -19.10 -3.12 -19.18
C GLY A 201 -19.50 -1.83 -18.46
N ALA A 202 -18.61 -1.26 -17.64
CA ALA A 202 -18.81 0.03 -16.99
C ALA A 202 -18.66 1.18 -18.01
N GLU A 203 -19.54 1.25 -19.01
CA GLU A 203 -19.71 2.48 -19.80
C GLU A 203 -20.42 3.52 -18.92
N GLY A 204 -19.75 4.65 -18.66
CA GLY A 204 -20.36 5.78 -17.95
C GLY A 204 -21.61 6.30 -18.69
N PRO A 205 -22.53 7.00 -18.01
CA PRO A 205 -23.70 7.58 -18.69
C PRO A 205 -23.23 8.50 -19.83
N PRO A 206 -23.90 8.49 -21.00
CA PRO A 206 -23.47 9.26 -22.16
C PRO A 206 -23.45 10.76 -21.81
N ILE A 207 -22.30 11.39 -22.02
CA ILE A 207 -22.14 12.84 -21.91
C ILE A 207 -22.60 13.45 -23.24
N GLY A 208 -23.84 13.94 -23.29
CA GLY A 208 -24.33 14.71 -24.44
C GLY A 208 -25.82 15.02 -24.36
N PRO A 209 -26.25 16.24 -24.71
CA PRO A 209 -27.65 16.65 -24.55
C PRO A 209 -28.54 15.85 -25.49
N LYS A 210 -29.70 15.40 -24.99
CA LYS A 210 -30.81 15.03 -25.86
C LYS A 210 -31.32 16.32 -26.50
N GLU A 211 -30.80 16.66 -27.66
CA GLU A 211 -31.42 17.65 -28.53
C GLU A 211 -32.75 17.09 -29.05
N THR A 212 -33.82 17.79 -28.66
CA THR A 212 -35.21 17.82 -29.19
C THR A 212 -35.97 16.51 -29.39
#